data_AF-A0A2E1SME3-F1
#
_entry.id   AF-A0A2E1SME3-F1
#
_cell.length_a   1.000
_cell.length_b   1.000
_cell.length_c   1.000
_cell.angle_alpha   90.00
_cell.angle_beta   90.00
_cell.angle_gamma   90.00
#
_symmetry.space_group_name_H-M   'P 1'
#
loop_
_entity.id
_entity.type
_entity.pdbx_description
1 polymer ?
#
loop_
_entity_poly.entity_id
_entity_poly.type
_entity_poly.pdbx_seq_one_letter_code
_entity_poly.pdbx_strand_id
1 'polypeptide(L)'
;MEDSGDGEKGLLLAMKWASPGAWEAWEGRAYMYLDVALSKTIEGEDELYGGETWDSVCGALKNLPEQEYAERVCLDWMERRKQLGETMDEKEDPRIVPTFEAHDRAAKSLVYAMTRWNNEGNLVAIIGRDHLEARKWGSFSWNLSTILANGVPDHTTASG
;
A
#
# COMPACT_ATOMS: atom_id res chain seq x y z
N MET A 1 15.15 12.39 28.38
CA MET A 1 14.37 12.53 27.15
C MET A 1 13.40 11.38 27.19
N GLU A 2 12.22 11.65 27.75
CA GLU A 2 11.19 10.66 28.04
C GLU A 2 10.54 10.15 26.75
N ASP A 3 10.02 8.94 26.85
CA ASP A 3 9.48 8.06 25.82
C ASP A 3 8.50 8.78 24.85
N SER A 4 9.00 9.12 23.67
CA SER A 4 8.19 9.73 22.59
C SER A 4 7.08 8.79 22.09
N GLY A 5 7.22 7.47 22.30
CA GLY A 5 6.47 6.43 21.59
C GLY A 5 4.94 6.47 21.72
N ASP A 6 4.40 7.06 22.78
CA ASP A 6 2.95 7.23 22.93
C ASP A 6 2.38 8.27 21.95
N GLY A 7 3.17 9.29 21.59
CA GLY A 7 2.79 10.33 20.64
C GLY A 7 2.64 9.78 19.23
N GLU A 8 3.65 9.08 18.69
CA GLU A 8 3.58 8.53 17.34
C GLU A 8 2.46 7.49 17.23
N LYS A 9 2.29 6.68 18.28
CA LYS A 9 1.21 5.68 18.33
C LYS A 9 -0.17 6.33 18.33
N GLY A 10 -0.36 7.39 19.12
CA GLY A 10 -1.60 8.16 19.13
C GLY A 10 -1.91 8.78 17.76
N LEU A 11 -0.89 9.37 17.13
CA LEU A 11 -1.02 9.96 15.79
C LEU A 11 -1.36 8.90 14.73
N LEU A 12 -0.68 7.76 14.73
CA LEU A 12 -0.95 6.65 13.81
C LEU A 12 -2.38 6.13 13.96
N LEU A 13 -2.87 5.96 15.20
CA LEU A 13 -4.25 5.54 15.45
C LEU A 13 -5.26 6.56 14.94
N ALA A 14 -5.01 7.85 15.15
CA ALA A 14 -5.86 8.91 14.62
C ALA A 14 -5.88 8.92 13.08
N MET A 15 -4.72 8.73 12.45
CA MET A 15 -4.61 8.62 10.99
C MET A 15 -5.35 7.39 10.45
N LYS A 16 -5.17 6.22 11.06
CA LYS A 16 -5.91 5.00 10.67
C LYS A 16 -7.42 5.19 10.78
N TRP A 17 -7.90 5.87 11.82
CA TRP A 17 -9.32 6.14 12.02
C TRP A 17 -9.88 7.18 11.03
N ALA A 18 -9.11 8.23 10.74
CA ALA A 18 -9.56 9.34 9.89
C ALA A 18 -9.26 9.14 8.40
N SER A 19 -8.46 8.15 8.01
CA SER A 19 -8.00 7.98 6.63
C SER A 19 -9.16 7.66 5.69
N PRO A 20 -9.41 8.50 4.66
CA PRO A 20 -10.49 8.27 3.72
C PRO A 20 -10.13 7.29 2.60
N GLY A 21 -8.89 6.78 2.60
CA GLY A 21 -8.33 5.87 1.61
C GLY A 21 -7.43 4.82 2.27
N ALA A 22 -7.82 4.32 3.44
CA ALA A 22 -7.07 3.30 4.15
C ALA A 22 -6.95 2.03 3.31
N TRP A 23 -5.73 1.53 3.16
CA TRP A 23 -5.43 0.31 2.45
C TRP A 23 -4.42 -0.52 3.24
N GLU A 24 -4.73 -1.80 3.43
CA GLU A 24 -3.90 -2.74 4.16
C GLU A 24 -3.85 -4.07 3.40
N ALA A 25 -2.67 -4.67 3.35
CA ALA A 25 -2.46 -5.98 2.78
C ALA A 25 -1.36 -6.74 3.51
N TRP A 26 -1.41 -8.07 3.43
CA TRP A 26 -0.26 -8.90 3.76
C TRP A 26 0.93 -8.50 2.89
N GLU A 27 2.11 -8.38 3.48
CA GLU A 27 3.31 -7.90 2.80
C GLU A 27 3.61 -8.66 1.51
N GLY A 28 3.56 -10.00 1.53
CA GLY A 28 3.77 -10.82 0.33
C GLY A 28 2.77 -10.52 -0.80
N ARG A 29 1.54 -10.08 -0.47
CA ARG A 29 0.55 -9.66 -1.47
C ARG A 29 0.83 -8.23 -1.96
N ALA A 30 1.36 -7.36 -1.10
CA ALA A 30 1.74 -6.00 -1.47
C ALA A 30 2.79 -6.01 -2.59
N TYR A 31 3.83 -6.86 -2.49
CA TYR A 31 4.79 -7.07 -3.59
C TYR A 31 4.08 -7.38 -4.91
N MET A 32 3.21 -8.39 -4.92
CA MET A 32 2.48 -8.80 -6.12
C MET A 32 1.62 -7.66 -6.71
N TYR A 33 0.95 -6.87 -5.87
CA TYR A 33 0.15 -5.74 -6.34
C TYR A 33 1.03 -4.66 -6.96
N LEU A 34 2.12 -4.28 -6.28
CA LEU A 34 3.02 -3.26 -6.80
C LEU A 34 3.77 -3.72 -8.06
N ASP A 35 4.09 -5.02 -8.15
CA ASP A 35 4.67 -5.61 -9.35
C ASP A 35 3.77 -5.39 -10.57
N VAL A 36 2.48 -5.66 -10.41
CA VAL A 36 1.46 -5.47 -11.45
C VAL A 36 1.25 -3.99 -11.77
N ALA A 37 1.20 -3.13 -10.76
CA ALA A 37 1.02 -1.68 -10.94
C ALA A 37 2.19 -1.07 -11.73
N LEU A 38 3.42 -1.45 -11.41
CA LEU A 38 4.64 -0.87 -11.97
C LEU A 38 5.22 -1.68 -13.14
N SER A 39 4.63 -2.84 -13.46
CA SER A 39 5.13 -3.76 -14.49
C SER A 39 6.62 -4.11 -14.31
N LYS A 40 7.05 -4.28 -13.06
CA LYS A 40 8.41 -4.69 -12.66
C LYS A 40 8.34 -5.59 -11.43
N THR A 41 9.46 -6.17 -11.00
CA THR A 41 9.54 -6.85 -9.71
C THR A 41 10.06 -5.88 -8.65
N ILE A 42 9.35 -5.78 -7.53
CA ILE A 42 9.80 -5.04 -6.34
C ILE A 42 10.73 -5.92 -5.52
N GLU A 43 11.93 -5.43 -5.24
CA GLU A 43 12.99 -6.16 -4.58
C GLU A 43 13.23 -5.63 -3.15
N GLY A 44 12.79 -6.42 -2.17
CA GLY A 44 13.10 -6.18 -0.77
C GLY A 44 12.29 -5.07 -0.11
N GLU A 45 12.49 -4.97 1.21
CA GLU A 45 11.72 -4.07 2.08
C GLU A 45 11.96 -2.60 1.76
N ASP A 46 13.21 -2.22 1.49
CA ASP A 46 13.59 -0.82 1.25
C ASP A 46 12.86 -0.25 0.03
N GLU A 47 12.68 -1.05 -1.03
CA GLU A 47 11.91 -0.64 -2.21
C GLU A 47 10.40 -0.66 -1.93
N LEU A 48 9.88 -1.69 -1.25
CA LEU A 48 8.46 -1.82 -0.94
C LEU A 48 7.94 -0.64 -0.10
N TYR A 49 8.72 -0.16 0.87
CA TYR A 49 8.33 0.95 1.76
C TYR A 49 8.94 2.30 1.35
N GLY A 50 9.67 2.35 0.23
CA GLY A 50 10.24 3.58 -0.33
C GLY A 50 9.17 4.51 -0.89
N GLY A 51 9.24 5.80 -0.54
CA GLY A 51 8.24 6.78 -0.97
C GLY A 51 8.14 6.93 -2.49
N GLU A 52 9.27 6.90 -3.19
CA GLU A 52 9.32 6.97 -4.66
C GLU A 52 8.57 5.82 -5.34
N THR A 53 8.60 4.63 -4.75
CA THR A 53 7.83 3.48 -5.24
C THR A 53 6.34 3.77 -5.19
N TRP A 54 5.86 4.33 -4.07
CA TRP A 54 4.44 4.64 -3.90
C TRP A 54 3.98 5.84 -4.72
N ASP A 55 4.84 6.84 -4.94
CA ASP A 55 4.57 7.92 -5.90
C ASP A 55 4.42 7.36 -7.33
N SER A 56 5.28 6.41 -7.70
CA SER A 56 5.20 5.71 -8.99
C SER A 56 3.91 4.90 -9.10
N VAL A 57 3.51 4.19 -8.05
CA VAL A 57 2.25 3.41 -8.00
C VAL A 57 1.05 4.35 -8.12
N CYS A 58 1.06 5.46 -7.39
CA CYS A 58 0.03 6.49 -7.46
C CYS A 58 -0.12 7.01 -8.90
N GLY A 59 1.01 7.31 -9.56
CA GLY A 59 1.04 7.72 -10.96
C GLY A 59 0.56 6.64 -11.94
N ALA A 60 0.93 5.38 -11.72
CA ALA A 60 0.56 4.27 -12.60
C ALA A 60 -0.92 3.88 -12.51
N LEU A 61 -1.50 3.95 -11.32
CA LEU A 61 -2.91 3.63 -11.08
C LEU A 61 -3.85 4.81 -11.29
N LYS A 62 -3.31 6.01 -11.52
CA LYS A 62 -4.07 7.22 -11.83
C LYS A 62 -4.96 7.00 -13.06
N ASN A 63 -6.26 7.18 -12.87
CA ASN A 63 -7.31 7.02 -13.91
C ASN A 63 -7.49 5.58 -14.43
N LEU A 64 -6.85 4.58 -13.83
CA LEU A 64 -7.10 3.19 -14.17
C LEU A 64 -8.42 2.74 -13.54
N PRO A 65 -9.38 2.16 -14.28
CA PRO A 65 -10.58 1.61 -13.69
C PRO A 65 -10.24 0.51 -12.67
N GLU A 66 -10.86 0.56 -11.49
CA GLU A 66 -10.60 -0.38 -10.39
C GLU A 66 -10.75 -1.85 -10.84
N GLN A 67 -11.79 -2.14 -11.62
CA GLN A 67 -12.07 -3.47 -12.15
C GLN A 67 -10.97 -3.95 -13.09
N GLU A 68 -10.46 -3.06 -13.94
CA GLU A 68 -9.39 -3.40 -14.90
C GLU A 68 -8.09 -3.75 -14.18
N TYR A 69 -7.73 -3.00 -13.14
CA TYR A 69 -6.56 -3.33 -12.33
C TYR A 69 -6.73 -4.63 -11.54
N ALA A 70 -7.89 -4.84 -10.94
CA ALA A 70 -8.19 -6.05 -10.18
C ALA A 70 -8.10 -7.32 -11.05
N GLU A 71 -8.58 -7.26 -12.28
CA GLU A 71 -8.44 -8.35 -13.25
C GLU A 71 -6.97 -8.66 -13.56
N ARG A 72 -6.13 -7.65 -13.77
CA ARG A 72 -4.69 -7.84 -14.01
C ARG A 72 -4.02 -8.52 -12.82
N VAL A 73 -4.31 -8.08 -11.61
CA VAL A 73 -3.79 -8.65 -10.37
C VAL A 73 -4.23 -10.11 -10.21
N CYS A 74 -5.51 -10.40 -10.43
CA CYS A 74 -6.03 -11.75 -10.31
C CYS A 74 -5.45 -12.70 -11.36
N LEU A 75 -5.24 -12.23 -12.59
CA LEU A 75 -4.58 -13.01 -13.64
C LEU A 75 -3.12 -13.29 -13.31
N ASP A 76 -2.38 -12.29 -12.82
CA ASP A 76 -0.99 -12.46 -12.38
C ASP A 76 -0.88 -13.48 -11.23
N TRP A 77 -1.75 -13.38 -10.22
CA TRP A 77 -1.81 -14.34 -9.12
C TRP A 77 -2.05 -15.78 -9.62
N MET A 78 -2.99 -15.97 -10.55
CA MET A 78 -3.30 -17.29 -11.14
C MET A 78 -2.11 -17.85 -11.92
N GLU A 79 -1.40 -17.01 -12.67
CA GLU A 79 -0.20 -17.42 -13.40
C GLU A 79 0.96 -17.78 -12.46
N ARG A 80 1.17 -17.03 -11.37
CA ARG A 80 2.15 -17.39 -10.33
C ARG A 80 1.82 -18.74 -9.67
N ARG A 81 0.55 -19.01 -9.34
CA ARG A 81 0.11 -20.33 -8.83
C ARG A 81 0.47 -21.44 -9.79
N LYS A 82 0.15 -21.26 -11.07
CA LYS A 82 0.44 -22.23 -12.13
C LYS A 82 1.94 -22.50 -12.26
N GLN A 83 2.78 -21.46 -12.18
CA GLN A 83 4.24 -21.61 -12.23
C GLN A 83 4.81 -22.38 -11.04
N LEU A 84 4.16 -22.29 -9.87
CA LEU A 84 4.48 -23.09 -8.69
C LEU A 84 3.96 -24.54 -8.78
N GLY A 85 3.24 -24.90 -9.85
CA GLY A 85 2.62 -26.21 -10.02
C GLY A 85 1.41 -26.45 -9.10
N GLU A 86 0.81 -25.38 -8.58
CA GLU A 86 -0.40 -25.49 -7.76
C GLU A 86 -1.63 -25.83 -8.61
N THR A 87 -2.59 -26.54 -8.01
CA THR A 87 -3.84 -26.86 -8.69
C THR A 87 -4.68 -25.60 -8.95
N MET A 88 -5.41 -25.63 -10.07
CA MET A 88 -6.39 -24.63 -10.48
C MET A 88 -7.82 -25.14 -10.32
N ASP A 89 -7.99 -26.40 -9.93
CA ASP A 89 -9.31 -26.99 -9.68
C ASP A 89 -9.76 -26.63 -8.26
N GLU A 90 -10.84 -25.84 -8.17
CA GLU A 90 -11.47 -25.46 -6.90
C GLU A 90 -11.91 -26.68 -6.08
N LYS A 91 -12.19 -27.81 -6.74
CA LYS A 91 -12.52 -29.06 -6.03
C LYS A 91 -11.32 -29.65 -5.30
N GLU A 92 -10.12 -29.41 -5.80
CA GLU A 92 -8.86 -29.85 -5.19
C GLU A 92 -8.35 -28.82 -4.16
N ASP A 93 -8.58 -27.52 -4.40
CA ASP A 93 -8.30 -26.45 -3.44
C ASP A 93 -9.48 -25.48 -3.28
N PRO A 94 -10.30 -25.62 -2.22
CA PRO A 94 -11.46 -24.77 -1.99
C PRO A 94 -11.09 -23.33 -1.58
N ARG A 95 -9.79 -23.01 -1.40
CA ARG A 95 -9.33 -21.65 -1.10
C ARG A 95 -9.12 -20.78 -2.34
N ILE A 96 -9.14 -21.35 -3.55
CA ILE A 96 -8.89 -20.61 -4.79
C ILE A 96 -9.87 -19.44 -4.93
N VAL A 97 -11.18 -19.72 -4.90
CA VAL A 97 -12.21 -18.68 -5.10
C VAL A 97 -12.17 -17.62 -3.98
N PRO A 98 -12.15 -17.96 -2.68
CA PRO A 98 -12.01 -16.95 -1.62
C PRO A 98 -10.73 -16.11 -1.74
N THR A 99 -9.63 -16.70 -2.21
CA THR A 99 -8.34 -15.99 -2.37
C THR A 99 -8.38 -15.06 -3.57
N PHE A 100 -8.96 -15.49 -4.68
CA PHE A 100 -9.23 -14.67 -5.86
C PHE A 100 -10.06 -13.44 -5.48
N GLU A 101 -11.18 -13.64 -4.78
CA GLU A 101 -12.03 -12.53 -4.34
C GLU A 101 -11.32 -11.58 -3.37
N ALA A 102 -10.42 -12.10 -2.53
CA ALA A 102 -9.61 -11.27 -1.65
C ALA A 102 -8.60 -10.41 -2.44
N HIS A 103 -8.01 -10.93 -3.52
CA HIS A 103 -7.17 -10.16 -4.42
C HIS A 103 -7.98 -9.10 -5.19
N ASP A 104 -9.16 -9.46 -5.71
CA ASP A 104 -10.07 -8.53 -6.38
C ASP A 104 -10.42 -7.34 -5.48
N ARG A 105 -10.88 -7.60 -4.25
CA ARG A 105 -11.23 -6.54 -3.29
C ARG A 105 -10.03 -5.67 -2.91
N ALA A 106 -8.87 -6.27 -2.64
CA ALA A 106 -7.68 -5.53 -2.25
C ALA A 106 -7.09 -4.68 -3.39
N ALA A 107 -7.18 -5.17 -4.63
CA ALA A 107 -6.72 -4.41 -5.80
C ALA A 107 -7.64 -3.22 -6.08
N LYS A 108 -8.97 -3.39 -6.00
CA LYS A 108 -9.92 -2.28 -6.15
C LYS A 108 -9.72 -1.21 -5.09
N SER A 109 -9.57 -1.60 -3.82
CA SER A 109 -9.33 -0.64 -2.74
C SER A 109 -7.98 0.07 -2.86
N LEU A 110 -6.95 -0.57 -3.45
CA LEU A 110 -5.68 0.08 -3.75
C LEU A 110 -5.86 1.20 -4.78
N VAL A 111 -6.57 0.94 -5.88
CA VAL A 111 -6.86 1.95 -6.91
C VAL A 111 -7.68 3.10 -6.33
N TYR A 112 -8.68 2.79 -5.50
CA TYR A 112 -9.46 3.81 -4.79
C TYR A 112 -8.56 4.70 -3.92
N ALA A 113 -7.67 4.10 -3.12
CA ALA A 113 -6.72 4.84 -2.27
C ALA A 113 -5.78 5.73 -3.09
N MET A 114 -5.19 5.20 -4.17
CA MET A 114 -4.31 5.97 -5.05
C MET A 114 -5.05 7.10 -5.78
N THR A 115 -6.30 6.86 -6.19
CA THR A 115 -7.14 7.86 -6.86
C THR A 115 -7.46 9.02 -5.93
N ARG A 116 -7.82 8.74 -4.67
CA ARG A 116 -8.02 9.75 -3.62
C ARG A 116 -6.75 10.59 -3.42
N TRP A 117 -5.62 9.91 -3.21
CA TRP A 117 -4.33 10.58 -2.99
C TRP A 117 -3.92 11.47 -4.17
N ASN A 118 -4.10 11.01 -5.41
CA ASN A 118 -3.75 11.79 -6.60
C ASN A 118 -4.69 13.00 -6.85
N ASN A 119 -5.96 12.92 -6.43
CA ASN A 119 -6.98 13.93 -6.80
C ASN A 119 -7.28 14.95 -5.68
N GLU A 120 -6.93 14.64 -4.43
CA GLU A 120 -7.20 15.49 -3.28
C GLU A 120 -5.89 16.07 -2.73
N GLY A 121 -5.58 17.31 -3.10
CA GLY A 121 -4.29 17.95 -2.76
C GLY A 121 -4.04 18.18 -1.26
N ASN A 122 -5.04 17.93 -0.41
CA ASN A 122 -4.92 17.95 1.04
C ASN A 122 -4.63 16.56 1.65
N LEU A 123 -4.47 15.52 0.82
CA LEU A 123 -4.11 14.17 1.26
C LEU A 123 -2.63 13.88 1.03
N VAL A 124 -2.08 13.06 1.92
CA VAL A 124 -0.75 12.47 1.82
C VAL A 124 -0.83 11.00 2.23
N ALA A 125 -0.04 10.15 1.59
CA ALA A 125 0.09 8.75 2.00
C ALA A 125 1.08 8.61 3.16
N ILE A 126 0.67 7.89 4.21
CA ILE A 126 1.54 7.45 5.30
C ILE A 126 1.70 5.95 5.17
N ILE A 127 2.89 5.53 4.75
CA ILE A 127 3.22 4.14 4.43
C ILE A 127 3.95 3.52 5.62
N GLY A 128 3.65 2.26 5.96
CA GLY A 128 4.37 1.59 7.03
C GLY A 128 3.98 0.14 7.23
N ARG A 129 4.62 -0.47 8.23
CA ARG A 129 4.47 -1.87 8.61
C ARG A 129 3.75 -1.97 9.94
N ASP A 130 2.64 -2.69 9.99
CA ASP A 130 1.82 -2.85 11.20
C ASP A 130 2.57 -3.48 12.39
N HIS A 131 3.56 -4.33 12.13
CA HIS A 131 4.36 -4.96 13.18
C HIS A 131 5.56 -4.12 13.63
N LEU A 132 5.80 -2.97 12.99
CA LEU A 132 6.86 -2.03 13.36
C LEU A 132 6.30 -0.84 14.15
N GLU A 133 7.18 -0.22 14.92
CA GLU A 133 6.85 0.94 15.74
C GLU A 133 6.35 2.12 14.90
N ALA A 134 5.40 2.88 15.45
CA ALA A 134 4.78 4.02 14.77
C ALA A 134 5.79 5.07 14.28
N ARG A 135 6.92 5.25 14.98
CA ARG A 135 8.02 6.12 14.53
C ARG A 135 8.65 5.76 13.18
N LYS A 136 8.42 4.53 12.69
CA LYS A 136 8.90 4.07 11.37
C LYS A 136 7.89 4.28 10.25
N TRP A 137 6.71 4.83 10.54
CA TRP A 137 5.69 5.12 9.53
C TRP A 137 5.93 6.47 8.86
N GLY A 138 5.57 6.54 7.57
CA GLY A 138 5.74 7.69 6.70
C GLY A 138 7.00 7.59 5.85
N SER A 139 7.08 8.45 4.83
CA SER A 139 8.23 8.58 3.94
C SER A 139 8.62 10.05 3.80
N PHE A 140 9.83 10.32 3.33
CA PHE A 140 10.36 11.68 3.18
C PHE A 140 10.16 12.54 4.46
N SER A 141 9.70 13.78 4.31
CA SER A 141 9.37 14.68 5.43
C SER A 141 8.11 14.27 6.23
N TRP A 142 7.35 13.27 5.77
CA TRP A 142 6.06 12.86 6.35
C TRP A 142 6.18 11.71 7.37
N ASN A 143 7.38 11.45 7.87
CA ASN A 143 7.59 10.52 8.99
C ASN A 143 6.89 11.01 10.28
N LEU A 144 6.27 10.10 11.05
CA LEU A 144 5.47 10.49 12.21
C LEU A 144 6.27 11.20 13.32
N SER A 145 7.50 10.78 13.61
CA SER A 145 8.35 11.47 14.59
C SER A 145 8.75 12.86 14.11
N THR A 146 8.94 13.04 12.79
CA THR A 146 9.21 14.35 12.19
C THR A 146 8.00 15.27 12.31
N ILE A 147 6.80 14.76 12.03
CA ILE A 147 5.54 15.53 12.14
C ILE A 147 5.31 15.99 13.58
N LEU A 148 5.53 15.12 14.57
CA LEU A 148 5.35 15.50 15.98
C LEU A 148 6.39 16.51 16.47
N ALA A 149 7.63 16.38 16.01
CA ALA A 149 8.71 17.28 16.42
C ALA A 149 8.61 18.67 15.76
N ASN A 150 8.23 18.72 14.47
CA ASN A 150 8.39 19.90 13.63
C ASN A 150 7.08 20.46 13.07
N GLY A 151 5.96 19.76 13.27
CA GLY A 151 4.69 20.06 12.61
C GLY A 151 4.56 19.44 11.22
N VAL A 152 3.44 19.74 10.56
CA VAL A 152 3.13 19.23 9.22
C VAL A 152 4.06 19.90 8.18
N PRO A 153 4.74 19.12 7.30
CA PRO A 153 5.60 19.68 6.26
C PRO A 153 4.85 20.58 5.27
N ASP A 154 5.52 21.61 4.75
CA ASP A 154 5.00 22.39 3.63
C ASP A 154 4.97 21.55 2.35
N HIS A 155 3.96 21.73 1.50
CA HIS A 155 3.77 20.96 0.26
C HIS A 155 4.94 21.04 -0.76
N THR A 156 5.95 21.89 -0.53
CA THR A 156 7.14 22.05 -1.38
C THR A 156 8.36 21.22 -0.93
N THR A 157 8.35 20.65 0.28
CA THR A 157 9.48 19.87 0.81
C THR A 157 9.30 18.35 0.69
N ALA A 158 8.23 17.89 0.03
CA ALA A 158 7.86 16.48 -0.07
C ALA A 158 8.64 15.66 -1.12
N SER A 159 9.52 16.30 -1.90
CA SER A 159 10.27 15.66 -3.01
C SER A 159 11.78 15.66 -2.79
N GLY A 160 12.22 15.40 -1.56
CA GLY A 160 13.63 15.35 -1.18
C GLY A 160 14.13 13.93 -0.99
#